data_AF-A0A851QC42-F1
#
_entry.id   AF-A0A851QC42-F1
#
_cell.length_a   1.000
_cell.length_b   1.000
_cell.length_c   1.000
_cell.angle_alpha   90.00
_cell.angle_beta   90.00
_cell.angle_gamma   90.00
#
_symmetry.space_group_name_H-M   'P 1'
#
loop_
_entity.id
_entity.type
_entity.pdbx_description
1 polymer ?
#
loop_
_entity_poly.entity_id
_entity_poly.type
_entity_poly.pdbx_seq_one_letter_code
_entity_poly.pdbx_strand_id
1 'polypeptide(L)'
;SPHPKLPLGSFQGPPGASGEPGPPGPPGRRVSRGRGRPAELLEPLPSSRSRRQRRATEGAPGEQGPPPDYEGLEEVYASLSSLRTEVEQLRRPLGTPESPARVCRELQLCHPHLQDGEYWIDPNQGCSRDAFRVFCNFTAGGETCLFPDKNSSCSDLGWGPPAWCRPGPRARRVQMGVCVSAPVLSSSQFSYVDADGNAVPVTQLTFLRLLSAGARQNFTLNCQHAVAWYDAHAGTFARALRFRGANEEELGHNHPAAPIRALHDGCQGRHGQERTVLEVSSSRVERLPLMDVAVVDFGDANQKFGFELGPVCFM
;
A
#
# COMPACT_ATOMS: atom_id res chain seq x y z
N SER A 1 61.15 23.16 30.25
CA SER A 1 59.91 22.89 31.00
C SER A 1 58.78 22.60 30.04
N PRO A 2 58.31 21.35 29.93
CA PRO A 2 57.11 21.01 29.18
C PRO A 2 55.87 21.24 30.05
N HIS A 3 54.85 21.88 29.47
CA HIS A 3 53.54 22.09 30.10
C HIS A 3 52.82 20.73 30.35
N PRO A 4 52.13 20.56 31.48
CA PRO A 4 51.33 19.36 31.72
C PRO A 4 50.04 19.38 30.88
N LYS A 5 49.70 18.21 30.36
CA LYS A 5 48.46 17.88 29.63
C LYS A 5 47.25 18.00 30.57
N LEU A 6 46.24 18.76 30.17
CA LEU A 6 44.88 18.71 30.75
C LEU A 6 44.02 17.78 29.88
N PRO A 7 43.32 16.78 30.46
CA PRO A 7 42.37 15.97 29.70
C PRO A 7 41.06 16.74 29.49
N LEU A 8 40.59 16.79 28.25
CA LEU A 8 39.31 17.36 27.85
C LEU A 8 38.18 16.42 28.33
N GLY A 9 37.62 16.71 29.50
CA GLY A 9 36.48 15.99 30.06
C GLY A 9 35.22 16.19 29.20
N SER A 10 34.62 15.07 28.79
CA SER A 10 33.31 15.00 28.17
C SER A 10 32.22 15.43 29.17
N PHE A 11 31.66 16.62 29.00
CA PHE A 11 30.44 17.01 29.70
C PHE A 11 29.23 16.45 28.96
N GLN A 12 28.87 15.20 29.27
CA GLN A 12 27.53 14.69 28.99
C GLN A 12 26.67 15.07 30.19
N GLY A 13 25.70 15.97 29.98
CA GLY A 13 24.75 16.36 31.03
C GLY A 13 23.96 15.15 31.54
N PRO A 14 23.54 15.13 32.81
CA PRO A 14 22.78 14.01 33.35
C PRO A 14 21.47 13.83 32.55
N PRO A 15 21.01 12.58 32.34
CA PRO A 15 19.70 12.32 31.76
C PRO A 15 18.60 13.04 32.55
N GLY A 16 17.65 13.64 31.84
CA GLY A 16 16.50 14.30 32.45
C GLY A 16 15.69 13.32 33.31
N ALA A 17 15.09 13.83 34.39
CA ALA A 17 14.25 13.02 35.26
C ALA A 17 13.09 12.39 34.47
N SER A 18 12.78 11.12 34.79
CA SER A 18 11.60 10.45 34.21
C SER A 18 10.34 11.23 34.57
N GLY A 19 9.45 11.42 33.59
CA GLY A 19 8.17 12.08 33.80
C GLY A 19 7.31 11.31 34.80
N GLU A 20 6.48 12.05 35.55
CA GLU A 20 5.57 11.45 36.53
C GLU A 20 4.59 10.49 35.84
N PRO A 21 4.23 9.36 36.49
CA PRO A 21 3.18 8.48 35.99
C PRO A 21 1.88 9.26 35.77
N GLY A 22 1.23 9.01 34.63
CA GLY A 22 -0.06 9.61 34.33
C GLY A 22 -1.12 9.23 35.37
N PRO A 23 -2.16 10.07 35.55
CA PRO A 23 -3.23 9.79 36.51
C PRO A 23 -3.95 8.47 36.18
N PRO A 24 -4.46 7.74 37.19
CA PRO A 24 -5.26 6.56 36.97
C PRO A 24 -6.46 6.85 36.05
N GLY A 25 -6.73 5.95 35.11
CA GLY A 25 -7.90 6.05 34.24
C GLY A 25 -9.21 6.06 35.04
N PRO A 26 -10.28 6.67 34.49
CA PRO A 26 -11.58 6.71 35.17
C PRO A 26 -12.15 5.30 35.41
N PRO A 27 -12.92 5.09 36.49
CA PRO A 27 -13.53 3.80 36.78
C PRO A 27 -14.40 3.30 35.62
N GLY A 28 -14.25 2.02 35.27
CA GLY A 28 -15.09 1.36 34.27
C GLY A 28 -16.57 1.46 34.63
N ARG A 29 -17.39 1.81 33.63
CA ARG A 29 -18.85 1.99 33.77
C ARG A 29 -19.48 0.67 34.25
N ARG A 30 -20.17 0.68 35.40
CA ARG A 30 -20.94 -0.49 35.86
C ARG A 30 -22.06 -0.75 34.87
N VAL A 31 -22.01 -1.88 34.19
CA VAL A 31 -23.13 -2.39 33.38
C VAL A 31 -24.22 -2.82 34.35
N SER A 32 -25.34 -2.11 34.34
CA SER A 32 -26.57 -2.56 34.98
C SER A 32 -26.95 -3.91 34.41
N ARG A 33 -26.95 -4.96 35.24
CA ARG A 33 -27.48 -6.28 34.90
C ARG A 33 -28.98 -6.17 34.64
N GLY A 34 -29.34 -5.84 33.40
CA GLY A 34 -30.65 -6.15 32.85
C GLY A 34 -30.81 -7.66 32.83
N ARG A 35 -31.93 -8.16 33.38
CA ARG A 35 -32.33 -9.57 33.34
C ARG A 35 -32.48 -10.01 31.87
N GLY A 36 -31.43 -10.59 31.30
CA GLY A 36 -31.51 -11.40 30.10
C GLY A 36 -31.94 -12.82 30.45
N ARG A 37 -32.98 -13.32 29.77
CA ARG A 37 -33.39 -14.74 29.77
C ARG A 37 -32.23 -15.60 29.25
N PRO A 38 -31.98 -16.80 29.81
CA PRO A 38 -31.02 -17.73 29.23
C PRO A 38 -31.53 -18.25 27.88
N ALA A 39 -30.60 -18.48 26.96
CA ALA A 39 -30.83 -19.19 25.71
C ALA A 39 -31.37 -20.60 25.99
N GLU A 40 -32.59 -20.87 25.56
CA GLU A 40 -33.18 -22.20 25.61
C GLU A 40 -32.83 -22.94 24.31
N LEU A 41 -32.21 -24.09 24.54
CA LEU A 41 -31.87 -25.16 23.61
C LEU A 41 -33.10 -25.55 22.76
N LEU A 42 -32.93 -25.70 21.44
CA LEU A 42 -33.95 -26.32 20.58
C LEU A 42 -34.22 -27.76 21.04
N GLU A 43 -35.38 -28.00 21.64
CA GLU A 43 -35.98 -29.32 21.82
C GLU A 43 -37.05 -29.56 20.73
N PRO A 44 -37.15 -30.77 20.14
CA PRO A 44 -38.09 -31.05 19.05
C PRO A 44 -39.55 -31.14 19.54
N LEU A 45 -40.47 -30.62 18.72
CA LEU A 45 -41.92 -30.62 18.99
C LEU A 45 -42.48 -32.00 19.39
N PRO A 46 -43.26 -32.11 20.49
CA PRO A 46 -43.95 -33.34 20.80
C PRO A 46 -45.20 -33.50 19.91
N SER A 47 -45.22 -34.61 19.21
CA SER A 47 -46.31 -35.14 18.42
C SER A 47 -47.45 -35.62 19.34
N SER A 48 -48.45 -34.76 19.56
CA SER A 48 -49.71 -35.18 20.18
C SER A 48 -50.77 -35.42 19.11
N ARG A 49 -50.80 -36.67 18.61
CA ARG A 49 -51.99 -37.22 17.95
C ARG A 49 -53.02 -37.51 19.04
N SER A 50 -53.98 -36.61 19.23
CA SER A 50 -55.21 -36.94 19.97
C SER A 50 -56.41 -36.94 19.03
N ARG A 51 -56.74 -38.15 18.62
CA ARG A 51 -57.94 -38.55 17.89
C ARG A 51 -59.16 -38.25 18.78
N ARG A 52 -59.98 -37.24 18.43
CA ARG A 52 -61.37 -37.17 18.89
C ARG A 52 -62.32 -37.04 17.72
N GLN A 53 -63.32 -37.91 17.80
CA GLN A 53 -64.28 -38.32 16.79
C GLN A 53 -65.40 -37.29 16.71
N ARG A 54 -65.69 -36.88 15.47
CA ARG A 54 -66.97 -36.40 14.91
C ARG A 54 -68.10 -36.06 15.87
N ARG A 55 -68.60 -34.82 15.78
CA ARG A 55 -70.03 -34.56 15.65
C ARG A 55 -70.25 -33.46 14.62
N ALA A 56 -71.08 -33.79 13.64
CA ALA A 56 -71.54 -32.90 12.59
C ALA A 56 -72.61 -31.96 13.13
N THR A 57 -72.52 -30.68 12.76
CA THR A 57 -73.64 -29.76 12.69
C THR A 57 -73.43 -28.89 11.47
N GLU A 58 -74.35 -29.02 10.52
CA GLU A 58 -74.46 -28.24 9.29
C GLU A 58 -74.84 -26.79 9.61
N GLY A 59 -74.36 -25.85 8.80
CA GLY A 59 -74.96 -24.51 8.70
C GLY A 59 -73.98 -23.35 8.58
N ALA A 60 -73.66 -22.98 7.34
CA ALA A 60 -73.59 -21.61 6.79
C ALA A 60 -72.31 -21.33 5.97
N PRO A 61 -72.42 -20.68 4.79
CA PRO A 61 -71.33 -20.51 3.84
C PRO A 61 -70.52 -19.24 4.08
N GLY A 62 -69.20 -19.39 4.02
CA GLY A 62 -68.24 -18.42 3.47
C GLY A 62 -68.36 -16.96 3.90
N GLU A 63 -67.59 -16.58 4.92
CA GLU A 63 -66.90 -15.30 4.88
C GLU A 63 -65.43 -15.58 4.58
N GLN A 64 -65.08 -15.48 3.31
CA GLN A 64 -63.69 -15.21 2.93
C GLN A 64 -63.38 -13.85 3.57
N GLY A 65 -62.68 -13.88 4.72
CA GLY A 65 -62.00 -12.69 5.20
C GLY A 65 -61.18 -12.09 4.04
N PRO A 66 -61.03 -10.75 3.98
CA PRO A 66 -60.35 -10.11 2.87
C PRO A 66 -59.01 -10.83 2.62
N PRO A 67 -58.62 -11.04 1.35
CA PRO A 67 -57.34 -11.64 1.03
C PRO A 67 -56.24 -10.96 1.86
N PRO A 68 -55.26 -11.70 2.39
CA PRO A 68 -54.18 -11.11 3.15
C PRO A 68 -53.60 -9.95 2.33
N ASP A 69 -53.46 -8.80 2.95
CA ASP A 69 -53.09 -7.55 2.29
C ASP A 69 -51.74 -7.72 1.57
N TYR A 70 -51.79 -8.04 0.27
CA TYR A 70 -50.63 -8.36 -0.57
C TYR A 70 -49.73 -7.13 -0.77
N GLU A 71 -50.24 -5.94 -0.47
CA GLU A 71 -49.54 -4.66 -0.64
C GLU A 71 -48.39 -4.50 0.38
N GLY A 72 -48.57 -4.96 1.62
CA GLY A 72 -47.53 -4.90 2.65
C GLY A 72 -46.43 -5.98 2.52
N LEU A 73 -46.72 -7.08 1.82
CA LEU A 73 -45.73 -8.15 1.58
C LEU A 73 -44.66 -7.73 0.56
N GLU A 74 -45.01 -6.89 -0.41
CA GLU A 74 -44.08 -6.41 -1.43
C GLU A 74 -42.96 -5.55 -0.81
N GLU A 75 -43.31 -4.66 0.14
CA GLU A 75 -42.33 -3.85 0.88
C GLU A 75 -41.38 -4.72 1.72
N VAL A 76 -41.91 -5.78 2.33
CA VAL A 76 -41.12 -6.76 3.08
C VAL A 76 -40.18 -7.54 2.16
N TYR A 77 -40.64 -7.99 0.99
CA TYR A 77 -39.81 -8.67 0.01
C TYR A 77 -38.75 -7.76 -0.60
N ALA A 78 -39.08 -6.48 -0.85
CA ALA A 78 -38.12 -5.47 -1.30
C ALA A 78 -37.03 -5.26 -0.24
N SER A 79 -37.42 -5.11 1.03
CA SER A 79 -36.50 -4.97 2.16
C SER A 79 -35.59 -6.18 2.32
N LEU A 80 -36.14 -7.40 2.26
CA LEU A 80 -35.38 -8.64 2.34
C LEU A 80 -34.39 -8.78 1.17
N SER A 81 -34.80 -8.37 -0.04
CA SER A 81 -33.96 -8.40 -1.23
C SER A 81 -32.82 -7.39 -1.16
N SER A 82 -33.07 -6.20 -0.60
CA SER A 82 -32.03 -5.20 -0.31
C SER A 82 -31.01 -5.75 0.68
N LEU A 83 -31.47 -6.26 1.83
CA LEU A 83 -30.60 -6.83 2.86
C LEU A 83 -29.79 -8.02 2.34
N ARG A 84 -30.39 -8.89 1.52
CA ARG A 84 -29.68 -9.99 0.87
C ARG A 84 -28.57 -9.47 -0.04
N THR A 85 -28.84 -8.43 -0.82
CA THR A 85 -27.87 -7.82 -1.73
C THR A 85 -26.71 -7.19 -0.96
N GLU A 86 -27.00 -6.47 0.11
CA GLU A 86 -25.98 -5.89 0.99
C GLU A 86 -25.10 -6.97 1.63
N VAL A 87 -25.70 -8.04 2.14
CA VAL A 87 -24.96 -9.18 2.70
C VAL A 87 -24.07 -9.83 1.65
N GLU A 88 -24.55 -10.03 0.43
CA GLU A 88 -23.74 -10.59 -0.64
C GLU A 88 -22.59 -9.66 -1.06
N GLN A 89 -22.79 -8.33 -1.07
CA GLN A 89 -21.72 -7.36 -1.34
C GLN A 89 -20.65 -7.33 -0.23
N LEU A 90 -21.01 -7.58 1.02
CA LEU A 90 -20.05 -7.76 2.11
C LEU A 90 -19.25 -9.06 1.98
N ARG A 91 -19.83 -10.10 1.38
CA ARG A 91 -19.20 -11.41 1.21
C ARG A 91 -18.34 -11.49 -0.06
N ARG A 92 -18.74 -10.79 -1.12
CA ARG A 92 -18.09 -10.79 -2.44
C ARG A 92 -18.06 -9.34 -2.95
N PRO A 93 -17.10 -8.54 -2.49
CA PRO A 93 -17.04 -7.13 -2.87
C PRO A 93 -16.82 -6.98 -4.37
N LEU A 94 -17.48 -5.97 -4.96
CA LEU A 94 -17.50 -5.76 -6.41
C LEU A 94 -16.30 -4.93 -6.92
N GLY A 95 -15.55 -4.29 -6.02
CA GLY A 95 -14.47 -3.38 -6.39
C GLY A 95 -14.96 -2.00 -6.84
N THR A 96 -16.14 -1.57 -6.36
CA THR A 96 -16.74 -0.25 -6.61
C THR A 96 -16.62 0.65 -5.38
N PRO A 97 -16.86 1.98 -5.48
CA PRO A 97 -16.82 2.86 -4.30
C PRO A 97 -17.74 2.41 -3.17
N GLU A 98 -18.90 1.84 -3.51
CA GLU A 98 -19.91 1.36 -2.55
C GLU A 98 -19.57 -0.01 -1.96
N SER A 99 -18.79 -0.80 -2.70
CA SER A 99 -18.39 -2.18 -2.33
C SER A 99 -16.91 -2.41 -2.69
N PRO A 100 -15.96 -1.74 -2.01
CA PRO A 100 -14.54 -1.91 -2.26
C PRO A 100 -14.06 -3.28 -1.76
N ALA A 101 -13.10 -3.88 -2.45
CA ALA A 101 -12.42 -5.10 -1.99
C ALA A 101 -11.26 -4.75 -1.04
N ARG A 102 -10.74 -5.68 -0.23
CA ARG A 102 -9.57 -5.35 0.62
C ARG A 102 -8.30 -5.18 -0.20
N VAL A 103 -8.11 -6.06 -1.18
CA VAL A 103 -6.97 -6.09 -2.10
C VAL A 103 -7.41 -6.67 -3.45
N CYS A 104 -6.66 -6.38 -4.52
CA CYS A 104 -6.96 -6.88 -5.86
C CYS A 104 -6.98 -8.40 -5.92
N ARG A 105 -6.13 -9.07 -5.13
CA ARG A 105 -6.09 -10.53 -5.05
C ARG A 105 -7.42 -11.14 -4.57
N GLU A 106 -8.07 -10.53 -3.58
CA GLU A 106 -9.38 -10.96 -3.09
C GLU A 106 -10.45 -10.77 -4.17
N LEU A 107 -10.44 -9.60 -4.82
CA LEU A 107 -11.37 -9.29 -5.90
C LEU A 107 -11.28 -10.30 -7.05
N GLN A 108 -10.07 -10.70 -7.43
CA GLN A 108 -9.82 -11.74 -8.43
C GLN A 108 -10.40 -13.10 -8.02
N LEU A 109 -10.21 -13.51 -6.76
CA LEU A 109 -10.72 -14.79 -6.25
C LEU A 109 -12.25 -14.81 -6.22
N CYS A 110 -12.88 -13.68 -5.88
CA CYS A 110 -14.33 -13.55 -5.91
C CYS A 110 -14.87 -13.49 -7.34
N HIS A 111 -14.17 -12.82 -8.26
CA HIS A 111 -14.65 -12.53 -9.62
C HIS A 111 -13.56 -12.84 -10.67
N PRO A 112 -13.36 -14.12 -11.04
CA PRO A 112 -12.25 -14.53 -11.93
C PRO A 112 -12.35 -14.03 -13.38
N HIS A 113 -13.49 -13.45 -13.76
CA HIS A 113 -13.76 -12.95 -15.11
C HIS A 113 -13.44 -11.45 -15.25
N LEU A 114 -13.11 -10.77 -14.15
CA LEU A 114 -12.69 -9.37 -14.21
C LEU A 114 -11.38 -9.24 -14.98
N GLN A 115 -11.25 -8.13 -15.71
CA GLN A 115 -10.07 -7.81 -16.50
C GLN A 115 -9.19 -6.80 -15.78
N ASP A 116 -7.91 -6.75 -16.15
CA ASP A 116 -6.97 -5.77 -15.62
C ASP A 116 -7.53 -4.36 -15.79
N GLY A 117 -7.39 -3.52 -14.76
CA GLY A 117 -8.00 -2.20 -14.77
C GLY A 117 -8.01 -1.54 -13.40
N GLU A 118 -8.75 -0.45 -13.30
CA GLU A 118 -8.85 0.33 -12.08
C GLU A 118 -10.05 -0.11 -11.24
N TYR A 119 -9.80 -0.39 -9.95
CA TYR A 119 -10.82 -0.85 -9.01
C TYR A 119 -10.64 -0.15 -7.66
N TRP A 120 -11.72 -0.13 -6.87
CA TRP A 120 -11.71 0.42 -5.53
C TRP A 120 -11.31 -0.64 -4.52
N ILE A 121 -10.33 -0.29 -3.68
CA ILE A 121 -9.92 -1.12 -2.56
C ILE A 121 -9.94 -0.36 -1.23
N ASP A 122 -10.15 -1.11 -0.16
CA ASP A 122 -10.15 -0.65 1.23
C ASP A 122 -9.39 -1.63 2.16
N PRO A 123 -8.05 -1.62 2.13
CA PRO A 123 -7.19 -2.48 2.96
C PRO A 123 -7.41 -2.36 4.47
N ASN A 124 -7.57 -1.14 5.00
CA ASN A 124 -7.78 -0.91 6.43
C ASN A 124 -9.20 -1.25 6.90
N GLN A 125 -10.14 -1.37 5.95
CA GLN A 125 -11.56 -1.62 6.19
C GLN A 125 -12.21 -0.56 7.09
N GLY A 126 -13.42 -0.87 7.56
CA GLY A 126 -14.16 -0.01 8.47
C GLY A 126 -15.02 0.95 7.67
N CYS A 127 -14.57 2.20 7.50
CA CYS A 127 -15.34 3.22 6.82
C CYS A 127 -14.93 3.31 5.35
N SER A 128 -15.69 2.70 4.43
CA SER A 128 -15.38 2.67 2.98
C SER A 128 -15.22 4.03 2.28
N ARG A 129 -15.41 5.16 2.98
CA ARG A 129 -15.19 6.51 2.46
C ARG A 129 -13.72 6.87 2.26
N ASP A 130 -12.80 6.17 2.92
CA ASP A 130 -11.36 6.30 2.70
C ASP A 130 -10.77 5.20 1.81
N ALA A 131 -11.65 4.42 1.17
CA ALA A 131 -11.28 3.55 0.06
C ALA A 131 -10.67 4.39 -1.07
N PHE A 132 -9.80 3.78 -1.85
CA PHE A 132 -9.08 4.46 -2.90
C PHE A 132 -8.94 3.57 -4.13
N ARG A 133 -8.74 4.21 -5.29
CA ARG A 133 -8.72 3.53 -6.58
C ARG A 133 -7.31 3.13 -6.98
N VAL A 134 -7.13 1.89 -7.38
CA VAL A 134 -5.82 1.31 -7.72
C VAL A 134 -5.90 0.53 -9.02
N PHE A 135 -4.75 0.28 -9.64
CA PHE A 135 -4.69 -0.63 -10.76
C PHE A 135 -4.55 -2.07 -10.26
N CYS A 136 -5.53 -2.91 -10.59
CA CYS A 136 -5.47 -4.34 -10.36
C CYS A 136 -4.96 -5.05 -11.61
N ASN A 137 -3.87 -5.80 -11.45
CA ASN A 137 -3.32 -6.64 -12.49
C ASN A 137 -3.70 -8.10 -12.23
N PHE A 138 -4.85 -8.53 -12.76
CA PHE A 138 -5.34 -9.90 -12.65
C PHE A 138 -4.54 -10.86 -13.52
N THR A 139 -4.00 -10.43 -14.66
CA THR A 139 -3.11 -11.28 -15.47
C THR A 139 -1.80 -11.61 -14.75
N ALA A 140 -1.34 -10.74 -13.84
CA ALA A 140 -0.20 -10.97 -12.96
C ALA A 140 -0.56 -11.65 -11.62
N GLY A 141 -1.73 -12.31 -11.53
CA GLY A 141 -2.13 -12.99 -10.30
C GLY A 141 -2.77 -12.07 -9.26
N GLY A 142 -3.39 -10.97 -9.69
CA GLY A 142 -4.18 -10.10 -8.82
C GLY A 142 -3.35 -9.10 -8.02
N GLU A 143 -2.24 -8.62 -8.59
CA GLU A 143 -1.40 -7.62 -7.93
C GLU A 143 -2.14 -6.29 -7.79
N THR A 144 -1.91 -5.61 -6.68
CA THR A 144 -2.35 -4.24 -6.43
C THR A 144 -1.21 -3.27 -6.72
N CYS A 145 -1.35 -2.45 -7.77
CA CYS A 145 -0.31 -1.54 -8.21
C CYS A 145 -0.65 -0.07 -7.91
N LEU A 146 0.30 0.65 -7.30
CA LEU A 146 0.26 2.09 -7.06
C LEU A 146 1.28 2.79 -7.94
N PHE A 147 0.86 3.86 -8.59
CA PHE A 147 1.72 4.64 -9.48
C PHE A 147 2.41 5.76 -8.70
N PRO A 148 3.66 6.09 -9.08
CA PRO A 148 4.33 7.24 -8.51
C PRO A 148 3.65 8.53 -8.95
N ASP A 149 3.74 9.56 -8.11
CA ASP A 149 3.33 10.90 -8.46
C ASP A 149 4.14 11.40 -9.68
N LYS A 150 3.52 12.22 -10.53
CA LYS A 150 4.15 12.72 -11.76
C LYS A 150 5.45 13.49 -11.47
N ASN A 151 5.55 14.15 -10.31
CA ASN A 151 6.74 14.88 -9.87
C ASN A 151 7.85 13.98 -9.34
N SER A 152 7.59 12.69 -9.14
CA SER A 152 8.58 11.70 -8.68
C SER A 152 9.41 11.11 -9.82
N SER A 153 9.20 11.56 -11.07
CA SER A 153 9.98 11.15 -12.25
C SER A 153 10.79 12.31 -12.80
N CYS A 154 11.94 11.99 -13.42
CA CYS A 154 12.82 12.97 -14.03
C CYS A 154 13.03 12.62 -15.50
N SER A 155 12.14 13.09 -16.36
CA SER A 155 12.13 12.75 -17.79
C SER A 155 13.09 13.58 -18.67
N ASP A 156 13.65 14.69 -18.16
CA ASP A 156 14.46 15.58 -18.99
C ASP A 156 15.94 15.16 -19.03
N LEU A 157 16.37 14.68 -20.19
CA LEU A 157 17.79 14.58 -20.61
C LEU A 157 18.37 15.97 -20.95
N GLY A 158 17.98 16.97 -20.17
CA GLY A 158 18.35 18.36 -20.32
C GLY A 158 19.84 18.61 -20.05
N TRP A 159 20.37 19.70 -20.57
CA TRP A 159 21.71 20.18 -20.22
C TRP A 159 21.71 20.67 -18.77
N GLY A 160 22.05 19.76 -17.87
CA GLY A 160 22.28 20.03 -16.46
C GLY A 160 21.26 19.37 -15.54
N PRO A 161 21.60 19.24 -14.24
CA PRO A 161 20.71 18.69 -13.25
C PRO A 161 19.36 19.44 -13.25
N PRO A 162 18.23 18.75 -13.08
CA PRO A 162 16.92 19.37 -12.86
C PRO A 162 16.99 20.46 -11.79
N ALA A 163 16.06 21.40 -11.78
CA ALA A 163 16.08 22.52 -10.82
C ALA A 163 16.19 22.07 -9.34
N TRP A 164 15.69 20.88 -9.00
CA TRP A 164 15.79 20.26 -7.68
C TRP A 164 17.15 19.58 -7.38
N CYS A 165 17.96 19.31 -8.40
CA CYS A 165 19.34 18.86 -8.29
C CYS A 165 20.36 20.02 -8.33
N ARG A 166 19.93 21.29 -8.43
CA ARG A 166 20.85 22.44 -8.44
C ARG A 166 21.24 22.84 -7.00
N PRO A 167 22.54 22.98 -6.69
CA PRO A 167 22.97 23.53 -5.40
C PRO A 167 22.43 24.96 -5.23
N GLY A 168 21.84 25.26 -4.07
CA GLY A 168 21.39 26.62 -3.74
C GLY A 168 22.54 27.64 -3.74
N PRO A 169 22.25 28.96 -3.86
CA PRO A 169 23.25 30.01 -4.12
C PRO A 169 24.33 30.23 -3.03
N ARG A 170 24.38 29.41 -1.98
CA ARG A 170 25.33 29.55 -0.86
C ARG A 170 26.25 28.33 -0.63
N ALA A 171 26.18 27.30 -1.49
CA ALA A 171 27.09 26.16 -1.39
C ALA A 171 28.42 26.45 -2.11
N ARG A 172 29.34 27.13 -1.43
CA ARG A 172 30.72 27.29 -1.90
C ARG A 172 31.41 25.92 -1.89
N ARG A 173 31.71 25.42 -3.10
CA ARG A 173 32.63 24.31 -3.41
C ARG A 173 32.15 22.94 -2.90
N VAL A 174 31.22 22.34 -3.65
CA VAL A 174 30.90 20.92 -3.54
C VAL A 174 31.62 20.18 -4.67
N GLN A 175 32.37 19.15 -4.30
CA GLN A 175 32.99 18.18 -5.20
C GLN A 175 31.91 17.58 -6.10
N MET A 176 32.14 17.62 -7.41
CA MET A 176 31.17 17.19 -8.41
C MET A 176 30.96 15.67 -8.34
N GLY A 177 29.71 15.26 -8.24
CA GLY A 177 29.28 13.86 -8.13
C GLY A 177 28.62 13.59 -6.79
N VAL A 178 27.59 12.73 -6.79
CA VAL A 178 26.84 12.24 -5.62
C VAL A 178 25.57 13.08 -5.28
N CYS A 179 24.42 12.69 -5.85
CA CYS A 179 23.11 12.88 -5.19
C CYS A 179 22.98 11.80 -4.10
N VAL A 180 23.81 11.87 -3.05
CA VAL A 180 23.69 10.98 -1.88
C VAL A 180 24.07 11.77 -0.63
N SER A 181 23.11 11.88 0.28
CA SER A 181 23.27 12.06 1.72
C SER A 181 24.30 13.11 2.18
N ALA A 182 23.94 14.39 2.07
CA ALA A 182 24.23 15.32 3.15
C ALA A 182 22.97 15.41 4.03
N PRO A 183 23.08 15.53 5.37
CA PRO A 183 21.90 15.80 6.18
C PRO A 183 21.38 17.16 5.76
N VAL A 184 20.14 17.21 5.29
CA VAL A 184 19.37 18.41 4.96
C VAL A 184 19.65 18.98 3.56
N LEU A 185 18.62 18.86 2.69
CA LEU A 185 18.32 19.61 1.44
C LEU A 185 18.49 18.88 0.10
N SER A 186 17.81 17.75 -0.08
CA SER A 186 16.93 17.59 -1.26
C SER A 186 15.67 16.86 -0.80
N SER A 187 14.53 17.54 -0.86
CA SER A 187 13.30 17.24 -0.13
C SER A 187 12.22 16.60 -1.01
N SER A 188 12.61 15.78 -1.99
CA SER A 188 11.66 15.12 -2.89
C SER A 188 11.82 13.61 -2.78
N GLN A 189 11.35 13.08 -1.65
CA GLN A 189 11.07 11.65 -1.53
C GLN A 189 10.04 11.25 -2.59
N PHE A 190 10.22 10.09 -3.22
CA PHE A 190 9.22 9.54 -4.12
C PHE A 190 7.88 9.40 -3.39
N SER A 191 6.82 9.88 -4.03
CA SER A 191 5.45 9.76 -3.53
C SER A 191 4.63 8.90 -4.48
N TYR A 192 3.59 8.28 -3.93
CA TYR A 192 2.70 7.37 -4.65
C TYR A 192 1.28 7.85 -4.50
N VAL A 193 0.52 7.72 -5.58
CA VAL A 193 -0.83 8.23 -5.70
C VAL A 193 -1.79 7.10 -6.07
N ASP A 194 -3.06 7.30 -5.74
CA ASP A 194 -4.16 6.50 -6.27
C ASP A 194 -4.37 6.80 -7.77
N ALA A 195 -5.30 6.10 -8.41
CA ALA A 195 -5.62 6.32 -9.83
C ALA A 195 -6.20 7.72 -10.12
N ASP A 196 -6.71 8.41 -9.10
CA ASP A 196 -7.24 9.77 -9.16
C ASP A 196 -6.15 10.85 -8.98
N GLY A 197 -4.93 10.45 -8.62
CA GLY A 197 -3.80 11.35 -8.38
C GLY A 197 -3.72 11.89 -6.95
N ASN A 198 -4.52 11.37 -6.02
CA ASN A 198 -4.45 11.73 -4.60
C ASN A 198 -3.37 10.90 -3.89
N ALA A 199 -2.70 11.52 -2.91
CA ALA A 199 -1.73 10.81 -2.10
C ALA A 199 -2.39 9.68 -1.29
N VAL A 200 -1.82 8.48 -1.37
CA VAL A 200 -2.35 7.32 -0.64
C VAL A 200 -2.10 7.49 0.87
N PRO A 201 -3.13 7.40 1.72
CA PRO A 201 -2.96 7.51 3.17
C PRO A 201 -1.99 6.46 3.74
N VAL A 202 -1.16 6.85 4.71
CA VAL A 202 -0.17 5.95 5.35
C VAL A 202 -0.84 4.72 5.97
N THR A 203 -2.03 4.89 6.55
CA THR A 203 -2.82 3.79 7.12
C THR A 203 -3.16 2.77 6.03
N GLN A 204 -3.67 3.22 4.88
CA GLN A 204 -4.02 2.33 3.78
C GLN A 204 -2.80 1.58 3.24
N LEU A 205 -1.69 2.27 3.03
CA LEU A 205 -0.44 1.64 2.58
C LEU A 205 0.10 0.62 3.59
N THR A 206 -0.05 0.87 4.89
CA THR A 206 0.38 -0.05 5.95
C THR A 206 -0.44 -1.35 5.93
N PHE A 207 -1.76 -1.25 5.80
CA PHE A 207 -2.61 -2.44 5.70
C PHE A 207 -2.38 -3.18 4.37
N LEU A 208 -2.18 -2.46 3.27
CA LEU A 208 -1.85 -3.07 1.99
C LEU A 208 -0.57 -3.92 2.10
N ARG A 209 0.48 -3.41 2.76
CA ARG A 209 1.69 -4.20 3.06
C ARG A 209 1.36 -5.45 3.87
N LEU A 210 0.62 -5.31 4.97
CA LEU A 210 0.28 -6.44 5.85
C LEU A 210 -0.53 -7.54 5.17
N LEU A 211 -1.32 -7.18 4.16
CA LEU A 211 -2.16 -8.11 3.40
C LEU A 211 -1.42 -8.75 2.21
N SER A 212 -0.16 -8.40 1.97
CA SER A 212 0.62 -8.84 0.81
C SER A 212 1.75 -9.77 1.22
N ALA A 213 2.03 -10.76 0.37
CA ALA A 213 3.12 -11.72 0.57
C ALA A 213 4.47 -11.17 0.07
N GLY A 214 4.44 -10.19 -0.84
CA GLY A 214 5.63 -9.54 -1.36
C GLY A 214 5.27 -8.28 -2.13
N ALA A 215 6.30 -7.58 -2.59
CA ALA A 215 6.15 -6.45 -3.48
C ALA A 215 7.27 -6.41 -4.51
N ARG A 216 6.97 -5.84 -5.68
CA ARG A 216 7.93 -5.58 -6.75
C ARG A 216 7.76 -4.18 -7.30
N GLN A 217 8.85 -3.60 -7.77
CA GLN A 217 8.85 -2.28 -8.38
C GLN A 217 9.95 -2.18 -9.43
N ASN A 218 9.62 -1.54 -10.55
CA ASN A 218 10.57 -1.29 -11.63
C ASN A 218 11.12 0.14 -11.55
N PHE A 219 12.38 0.29 -11.94
CA PHE A 219 13.04 1.57 -12.06
C PHE A 219 13.83 1.62 -13.36
N THR A 220 13.65 2.68 -14.14
CA THR A 220 14.37 2.89 -15.41
C THR A 220 15.28 4.09 -15.28
N LEU A 221 16.56 3.92 -15.60
CA LEU A 221 17.52 5.00 -15.76
C LEU A 221 17.85 5.18 -17.24
N ASN A 222 17.66 6.39 -17.75
CA ASN A 222 18.12 6.80 -19.07
C ASN A 222 19.50 7.43 -18.89
N CYS A 223 20.52 6.87 -19.51
CA CYS A 223 21.91 7.27 -19.31
C CYS A 223 22.51 7.82 -20.62
N GLN A 224 23.42 8.79 -20.48
CA GLN A 224 24.31 9.23 -21.55
C GLN A 224 25.74 9.27 -21.00
N HIS A 225 26.65 8.48 -21.60
CA HIS A 225 28.03 8.33 -21.13
C HIS A 225 28.19 7.98 -19.64
N ALA A 226 27.23 7.24 -19.07
CA ALA A 226 27.21 6.86 -17.66
C ALA A 226 26.84 5.39 -17.51
N VAL A 227 27.38 4.75 -16.47
CA VAL A 227 27.05 3.38 -16.06
C VAL A 227 25.94 3.39 -15.03
N ALA A 228 24.93 2.54 -15.22
CA ALA A 228 23.79 2.42 -14.30
C ALA A 228 23.89 1.19 -13.39
N TRP A 229 24.40 0.06 -13.91
CA TRP A 229 24.37 -1.20 -13.17
C TRP A 229 25.70 -1.94 -13.26
N TYR A 230 25.95 -2.69 -14.33
CA TYR A 230 27.23 -3.37 -14.53
C TYR A 230 28.21 -2.50 -15.32
N ASP A 231 29.43 -2.30 -14.83
CA ASP A 231 30.48 -1.62 -15.58
C ASP A 231 31.25 -2.65 -16.42
N ALA A 232 31.07 -2.62 -17.75
CA ALA A 232 31.74 -3.56 -18.65
C ALA A 232 33.26 -3.31 -18.78
N HIS A 233 33.72 -2.09 -18.53
CA HIS A 233 35.15 -1.75 -18.62
C HIS A 233 35.90 -2.18 -17.37
N ALA A 234 35.30 -1.95 -16.19
CA ALA A 234 35.89 -2.33 -14.91
C ALA A 234 35.57 -3.78 -14.51
N GLY A 235 34.51 -4.37 -15.06
CA GLY A 235 34.02 -5.69 -14.69
C GLY A 235 33.39 -5.73 -13.30
N THR A 236 32.83 -4.61 -12.80
CA THR A 236 32.33 -4.50 -11.42
C THR A 236 30.97 -3.82 -11.31
N PHE A 237 30.32 -3.98 -10.15
CA PHE A 237 29.09 -3.26 -9.76
C PHE A 237 29.36 -2.10 -8.80
N ALA A 238 30.60 -1.60 -8.72
CA ALA A 238 30.97 -0.54 -7.77
C ALA A 238 30.20 0.77 -8.01
N ARG A 239 29.83 1.02 -9.27
CA ARG A 239 29.08 2.18 -9.75
C ARG A 239 27.58 1.92 -9.95
N ALA A 240 27.09 0.76 -9.52
CA ALA A 240 25.69 0.40 -9.64
C ALA A 240 24.80 1.36 -8.86
N LEU A 241 23.60 1.59 -9.39
CA LEU A 241 22.53 2.31 -8.70
C LEU A 241 22.26 1.71 -7.32
N ARG A 242 21.94 2.59 -6.38
CA ARG A 242 21.46 2.21 -5.04
C ARG A 242 20.12 2.87 -4.81
N PHE A 243 19.23 2.19 -4.12
CA PHE A 243 17.92 2.70 -3.80
C PHE A 243 17.74 2.83 -2.30
N ARG A 244 16.81 3.68 -1.87
CA ARG A 244 16.34 3.70 -0.50
C ARG A 244 14.93 3.14 -0.43
N GLY A 245 14.74 2.12 0.39
CA GLY A 245 13.42 1.56 0.65
C GLY A 245 12.59 2.41 1.62
N ALA A 246 11.31 2.09 1.77
CA ALA A 246 10.40 2.77 2.70
C ALA A 246 10.75 2.57 4.19
N ASN A 247 11.60 1.61 4.50
CA ASN A 247 12.16 1.37 5.84
C ASN A 247 13.52 2.06 6.05
N GLU A 248 13.90 3.02 5.18
CA GLU A 248 15.19 3.72 5.18
C GLU A 248 16.43 2.85 4.90
N GLU A 249 16.24 1.57 4.57
CA GLU A 249 17.32 0.64 4.21
C GLU A 249 17.86 0.95 2.80
N GLU A 250 19.18 0.94 2.65
CA GLU A 250 19.82 1.07 1.34
C GLU A 250 19.82 -0.29 0.62
N LEU A 251 19.19 -0.33 -0.55
CA LEU A 251 19.08 -1.51 -1.42
C LEU A 251 20.10 -1.38 -2.55
N GLY A 252 21.09 -2.26 -2.56
CA GLY A 252 22.14 -2.31 -3.58
C GLY A 252 22.22 -3.68 -4.27
N HIS A 253 23.15 -3.82 -5.22
CA HIS A 253 23.35 -5.04 -6.02
C HIS A 253 23.48 -6.32 -5.18
N ASN A 254 24.26 -6.28 -4.10
CA ASN A 254 24.54 -7.45 -3.26
C ASN A 254 23.54 -7.63 -2.10
N HIS A 255 22.36 -7.00 -2.16
CA HIS A 255 21.42 -7.06 -1.04
C HIS A 255 20.75 -8.45 -0.95
N PRO A 256 20.98 -9.25 0.12
CA PRO A 256 20.60 -10.66 0.14
C PRO A 256 19.09 -10.88 0.22
N ALA A 257 18.36 -9.92 0.79
CA ALA A 257 16.94 -10.05 1.08
C ALA A 257 16.03 -9.23 0.15
N ALA A 258 16.62 -8.47 -0.78
CA ALA A 258 15.90 -7.66 -1.77
C ALA A 258 16.69 -7.68 -3.08
N PRO A 259 16.69 -8.81 -3.81
CA PRO A 259 17.46 -8.94 -5.03
C PRO A 259 16.97 -7.95 -6.09
N ILE A 260 17.93 -7.25 -6.69
CA ILE A 260 17.71 -6.33 -7.80
C ILE A 260 18.11 -7.05 -9.09
N ARG A 261 17.15 -7.22 -10.00
CA ARG A 261 17.35 -7.88 -11.28
C ARG A 261 17.43 -6.84 -12.39
N ALA A 262 18.48 -6.90 -13.20
CA ALA A 262 18.53 -6.12 -14.44
C ALA A 262 17.67 -6.81 -15.50
N LEU A 263 16.53 -6.19 -15.84
CA LEU A 263 15.70 -6.63 -16.96
C LEU A 263 16.33 -6.23 -18.29
N HIS A 264 17.03 -5.10 -18.30
CA HIS A 264 17.78 -4.58 -19.45
C HIS A 264 18.90 -3.67 -18.96
N ASP A 265 20.13 -3.81 -19.47
CA ASP A 265 21.28 -2.95 -19.14
C ASP A 265 22.01 -2.53 -20.41
N GLY A 266 21.60 -1.39 -20.99
CA GLY A 266 22.30 -0.76 -22.11
C GLY A 266 23.41 0.20 -21.65
N CYS A 267 23.45 0.58 -20.37
CA CYS A 267 24.38 1.58 -19.85
C CYS A 267 25.78 1.04 -19.55
N GLN A 268 25.98 -0.28 -19.66
CA GLN A 268 27.23 -0.97 -19.34
C GLN A 268 28.48 -0.44 -20.07
N GLY A 269 28.31 0.07 -21.30
CA GLY A 269 29.41 0.47 -22.18
C GLY A 269 29.88 1.91 -22.00
N ARG A 270 29.19 2.71 -21.18
CA ARG A 270 29.45 4.15 -20.97
C ARG A 270 29.54 4.95 -22.29
N HIS A 271 28.79 4.53 -23.32
CA HIS A 271 28.81 5.14 -24.65
C HIS A 271 27.39 5.43 -25.13
N GLY A 272 27.23 6.56 -25.83
CA GLY A 272 25.96 6.91 -26.45
C GLY A 272 24.86 7.17 -25.42
N GLN A 273 23.62 7.11 -25.88
CA GLN A 273 22.42 7.24 -25.07
C GLN A 273 21.70 5.91 -25.04
N GLU A 274 21.51 5.37 -23.84
CA GLU A 274 20.93 4.06 -23.60
C GLU A 274 20.04 4.09 -22.35
N ARG A 275 19.43 2.94 -22.01
CA ARG A 275 18.65 2.80 -20.78
C ARG A 275 18.97 1.53 -20.01
N THR A 276 18.75 1.58 -18.70
CA THR A 276 18.83 0.41 -17.82
C THR A 276 17.53 0.29 -17.04
N VAL A 277 16.93 -0.89 -17.07
CA VAL A 277 15.69 -1.22 -16.37
C VAL A 277 15.99 -2.24 -15.28
N LEU A 278 15.75 -1.86 -14.03
CA LEU A 278 15.97 -2.67 -12.85
C LEU A 278 14.62 -3.02 -12.21
N GLU A 279 14.43 -4.29 -11.85
CA GLU A 279 13.31 -4.77 -11.04
C GLU A 279 13.81 -5.05 -9.63
N VAL A 280 13.23 -4.37 -8.65
CA VAL A 280 13.46 -4.60 -7.22
C VAL A 280 12.30 -5.45 -6.71
N SER A 281 12.61 -6.64 -6.17
CA SER A 281 11.60 -7.53 -5.59
C SER A 281 11.98 -7.89 -4.15
N SER A 282 10.99 -7.97 -3.26
CA SER A 282 11.20 -8.29 -1.85
C SER A 282 10.00 -9.03 -1.27
N SER A 283 10.24 -10.13 -0.54
CA SER A 283 9.24 -10.77 0.32
C SER A 283 8.97 -9.98 1.60
N ARG A 284 9.85 -9.02 1.92
CA ARG A 284 9.67 -8.05 3.00
C ARG A 284 9.08 -6.77 2.43
N VAL A 285 7.76 -6.66 2.58
CA VAL A 285 6.92 -5.58 2.03
C VAL A 285 7.22 -4.21 2.64
N GLU A 286 7.83 -4.16 3.84
CA GLU A 286 8.21 -2.92 4.51
C GLU A 286 9.32 -2.14 3.78
N ARG A 287 10.07 -2.81 2.91
CA ARG A 287 11.12 -2.17 2.08
C ARG A 287 10.57 -1.38 0.91
N LEU A 288 9.37 -1.72 0.44
CA LEU A 288 8.75 -1.06 -0.70
C LEU A 288 7.59 -0.15 -0.25
N PRO A 289 7.32 0.94 -0.98
CA PRO A 289 7.96 1.32 -2.24
C PRO A 289 9.36 1.94 -2.08
N LEU A 290 10.04 2.16 -3.22
CA LEU A 290 11.25 2.95 -3.28
C LEU A 290 10.96 4.41 -2.92
N MET A 291 11.81 5.02 -2.11
CA MET A 291 11.69 6.40 -1.62
C MET A 291 12.71 7.35 -2.22
N ASP A 292 13.87 6.84 -2.65
CA ASP A 292 14.95 7.63 -3.23
C ASP A 292 15.88 6.76 -4.09
N VAL A 293 16.69 7.41 -4.94
CA VAL A 293 17.70 6.78 -5.80
C VAL A 293 19.04 7.52 -5.72
N ALA A 294 20.10 6.74 -5.60
CA ALA A 294 21.48 7.20 -5.59
C ALA A 294 22.18 6.79 -6.88
N VAL A 295 22.49 7.78 -7.72
CA VAL A 295 23.27 7.62 -8.95
C VAL A 295 24.75 7.90 -8.67
N VAL A 296 25.62 6.90 -8.85
CA VAL A 296 27.04 6.96 -8.46
C VAL A 296 27.92 7.49 -9.60
N ASP A 297 27.74 7.03 -10.84
CA ASP A 297 28.57 7.41 -12.00
C ASP A 297 28.11 8.71 -12.67
N PHE A 298 28.15 9.81 -11.94
CA PHE A 298 27.79 11.13 -12.47
C PHE A 298 28.74 12.24 -12.02
N GLY A 299 29.05 13.19 -12.90
CA GLY A 299 29.86 14.38 -12.59
C GLY A 299 30.71 14.91 -13.75
N ASP A 300 30.86 14.13 -14.82
CA ASP A 300 31.66 14.53 -16.00
C ASP A 300 30.86 15.41 -16.96
N ALA A 301 31.55 16.29 -17.70
CA ALA A 301 30.95 17.33 -18.54
C ALA A 301 29.99 16.83 -19.64
N ASN A 302 30.10 15.55 -20.04
CA ASN A 302 29.30 14.94 -21.11
C ASN A 302 28.30 13.88 -20.59
N GLN A 303 28.12 13.81 -19.27
CA GLN A 303 27.17 12.89 -18.65
C GLN A 303 25.80 13.55 -18.50
N LYS A 304 24.76 12.81 -18.89
CA LYS A 304 23.36 13.18 -18.62
C LYS A 304 22.63 11.94 -18.14
N PHE A 305 21.64 12.15 -17.29
CA PHE A 305 20.71 11.11 -16.89
C PHE A 305 19.30 11.65 -16.76
N GLY A 306 18.35 10.75 -16.97
CA GLY A 306 16.96 10.88 -16.56
C GLY A 306 16.53 9.57 -15.92
N PHE A 307 15.43 9.58 -15.19
CA PHE A 307 14.86 8.35 -14.66
C PHE A 307 13.34 8.35 -14.68
N GLU A 308 12.80 7.16 -14.84
CA GLU A 308 11.38 6.87 -14.80
C GLU A 308 11.15 5.87 -13.66
N LEU A 309 10.31 6.27 -12.71
CA LEU A 309 9.90 5.41 -11.61
C LEU A 309 8.67 4.61 -12.05
N GLY A 310 8.73 3.28 -11.93
CA GLY A 310 7.60 2.41 -12.21
C GLY A 310 6.65 2.26 -11.03
N PRO A 311 5.46 1.68 -11.24
CA PRO A 311 4.52 1.41 -10.15
C PRO A 311 5.09 0.39 -9.16
N VAL A 312 4.73 0.54 -7.89
CA VAL A 312 4.92 -0.49 -6.87
C VAL A 312 3.73 -1.43 -6.92
N CYS A 313 3.96 -2.72 -7.10
CA CYS A 313 2.92 -3.74 -7.15
C CYS A 313 3.06 -4.70 -5.96
N PHE A 314 1.97 -4.86 -5.22
CA PHE A 314 1.84 -5.75 -4.07
C PHE A 314 1.11 -7.02 -4.48
N MET A 315 1.61 -8.19 -4.06
CA MET A 315 1.19 -9.53 -4.49
C MET A 315 0.75 -10.41 -3.32
#